data_AF-A0A218YYY0-F1
#
_entry.id   AF-A0A218YYY0-F1
#
_cell.length_a   1.000
_cell.length_b   1.000
_cell.length_c   1.000
_cell.angle_alpha   90.00
_cell.angle_beta   90.00
_cell.angle_gamma   90.00
#
_symmetry.space_group_name_H-M   'P 1'
#
loop_
_entity.id
_entity.type
_entity.pdbx_description
1 polymer ?
#
loop_
_entity_poly.entity_id
_entity_poly.type
_entity_poly.pdbx_seq_one_letter_code
_entity_poly.pdbx_strand_id
1 'polypeptide(L)'
;MRYKGDYTPQHLLDPESYEWNILDTELKQKLDKTKYISLSRERSGLAADFSRQSGTPQTTDTVIDSDIAKDDVDFDEDPPLLDLDTPLFTRAMPGILTKTRLLNQVDLDSIKISVRGIEAEASHLASWQSSDIDSPNSIKCIIAELAAAVGHVIAKDMVVKFG
;
A
#
# COMPACT_ATOMS: atom_id res chain seq x y z
N MET A 1 -23.71 -13.41 12.39
CA MET A 1 -23.33 -12.46 13.47
C MET A 1 -23.84 -11.07 13.12
N ARG A 2 -24.99 -10.64 13.67
CA ARG A 2 -25.60 -9.33 13.33
C ARG A 2 -24.88 -8.12 13.94
N TYR A 3 -24.11 -8.33 15.01
CA TYR A 3 -23.52 -7.24 15.81
C TYR A 3 -22.43 -6.41 15.10
N LYS A 4 -21.79 -6.94 14.04
CA LYS A 4 -20.69 -6.23 13.34
C LYS A 4 -21.21 -5.23 12.29
N GLY A 5 -22.44 -5.42 11.79
CA GLY A 5 -23.04 -4.53 10.77
C GLY A 5 -23.61 -3.23 11.33
N ASP A 6 -24.07 -3.26 12.58
CA ASP A 6 -24.77 -2.14 13.23
C ASP A 6 -23.87 -1.28 14.14
N TYR A 7 -22.57 -1.60 14.22
CA TYR A 7 -21.63 -0.82 15.04
C TYR A 7 -21.51 0.61 14.50
N THR A 8 -21.64 1.61 15.34
CA THR A 8 -21.49 3.02 14.93
C THR A 8 -20.60 3.75 15.93
N PRO A 9 -19.69 4.63 15.48
CA PRO A 9 -19.46 5.02 14.09
C PRO A 9 -18.60 4.00 13.32
N GLN A 10 -18.97 3.71 12.07
CA GLN A 10 -18.14 2.99 11.09
C GLN A 10 -17.57 4.00 10.10
N HIS A 11 -16.35 3.75 9.63
CA HIS A 11 -15.70 4.58 8.62
C HIS A 11 -15.29 3.71 7.43
N LEU A 12 -15.38 4.25 6.23
CA LEU A 12 -14.96 3.64 4.98
C LEU A 12 -13.89 4.50 4.34
N LEU A 13 -12.79 3.87 3.91
CA LEU A 13 -11.71 4.53 3.20
C LEU A 13 -12.13 4.80 1.75
N ASP A 14 -12.03 6.05 1.31
CA ASP A 14 -12.25 6.42 -0.09
C ASP A 14 -11.08 5.90 -0.96
N PRO A 15 -11.35 5.13 -2.02
CA PRO A 15 -10.30 4.56 -2.87
C PRO A 15 -9.47 5.60 -3.64
N GLU A 16 -9.96 6.83 -3.85
CA GLU A 16 -9.22 7.84 -4.63
C GLU A 16 -8.43 8.81 -3.75
N SER A 17 -9.06 9.34 -2.70
CA SER A 17 -8.44 10.34 -1.81
C SER A 17 -7.75 9.75 -0.59
N TYR A 18 -8.03 8.48 -0.27
CA TYR A 18 -7.60 7.84 0.98
C TYR A 18 -8.12 8.54 2.24
N GLU A 19 -9.22 9.30 2.13
CA GLU A 19 -9.91 9.88 3.28
C GLU A 19 -10.87 8.89 3.93
N TRP A 20 -10.85 8.82 5.26
CA TRP A 20 -11.82 8.06 6.04
C TRP A 20 -13.13 8.83 6.13
N ASN A 21 -14.17 8.32 5.48
CA ASN A 21 -15.52 8.90 5.51
C ASN A 21 -16.45 8.08 6.40
N ILE A 22 -17.39 8.74 7.07
CA ILE A 22 -18.35 8.05 7.94
C ILE A 22 -19.30 7.20 7.07
N LEU A 23 -19.53 5.95 7.48
CA LEU A 23 -20.43 5.02 6.82
C LEU A 23 -21.89 5.26 7.25
N ASP A 24 -22.44 6.39 6.81
CA ASP A 24 -23.83 6.76 7.04
C ASP A 24 -24.80 5.92 6.20
N THR A 25 -26.08 5.96 6.57
CA THR A 25 -27.16 5.28 5.83
C THR A 25 -27.20 5.66 4.36
N GLU A 26 -26.90 6.92 4.03
CA GLU A 26 -26.83 7.40 2.65
C GLU A 26 -25.69 6.74 1.87
N LEU A 27 -24.49 6.66 2.46
CA LEU A 27 -23.33 6.01 1.82
C LEU A 27 -23.58 4.52 1.60
N LYS A 28 -24.22 3.84 2.58
CA LYS A 28 -24.64 2.44 2.44
C LYS A 28 -25.59 2.25 1.26
N GLN A 29 -26.61 3.11 1.13
CA GLN A 29 -27.56 3.03 0.01
C GLN A 29 -26.90 3.30 -1.35
N LYS A 30 -25.87 4.15 -1.41
CA LYS A 30 -25.12 4.36 -2.66
C LYS A 30 -24.26 3.15 -3.01
N LEU A 31 -23.58 2.55 -2.04
CA LEU A 31 -22.79 1.32 -2.21
C LEU A 31 -23.65 0.14 -2.69
N ASP A 32 -24.89 0.02 -2.20
CA ASP A 32 -25.83 -1.01 -2.66
C ASP A 32 -26.21 -0.84 -4.14
N LYS A 33 -26.19 0.38 -4.67
CA LYS A 33 -26.62 0.71 -6.05
C LYS A 33 -25.49 0.68 -7.06
N THR A 34 -24.28 1.07 -6.65
CA THR A 34 -23.16 1.30 -7.56
C THR A 34 -21.98 0.40 -7.21
N LYS A 35 -21.40 -0.26 -8.22
CA LYS A 35 -20.22 -1.13 -8.05
C LYS A 35 -18.99 -0.38 -7.50
N TYR A 36 -18.89 0.92 -7.77
CA TYR A 36 -17.75 1.75 -7.41
C TYR A 36 -18.24 3.11 -6.93
N ILE A 37 -17.70 3.59 -5.82
CA ILE A 37 -17.99 4.91 -5.28
C ILE A 37 -16.71 5.57 -4.72
N SER A 38 -16.56 6.85 -5.02
CA SER A 38 -15.56 7.75 -4.43
C SER A 38 -16.33 9.01 -4.02
N LEU A 39 -16.34 9.31 -2.72
CA LEU A 39 -17.03 10.49 -2.18
C LEU A 39 -16.31 11.78 -2.56
N SER A 40 -14.99 11.70 -2.68
CA SER A 40 -14.14 12.80 -3.10
C SER A 40 -14.41 13.20 -4.54
N ARG A 41 -14.71 12.21 -5.40
CA ARG A 41 -15.16 12.45 -6.78
C ARG A 41 -16.52 13.10 -6.86
N GLU A 42 -17.47 12.65 -6.03
CA GLU A 42 -18.80 13.27 -5.94
C GLU A 42 -18.71 14.72 -5.45
N ARG A 43 -17.90 14.99 -4.42
CA ARG A 43 -17.65 16.36 -3.92
C ARG A 43 -16.97 17.25 -4.96
N SER A 44 -16.08 16.68 -5.76
CA SER A 44 -15.37 17.38 -6.83
C SER A 44 -16.23 17.60 -8.09
N GLY A 45 -17.49 17.15 -8.12
CA GLY A 45 -18.41 17.34 -9.25
C GLY A 45 -18.15 16.46 -10.47
N LEU A 46 -17.23 15.50 -10.37
CA LEU A 46 -16.79 14.62 -11.48
C LEU A 46 -17.68 13.35 -11.64
N ALA A 47 -18.81 13.30 -10.93
CA ALA A 47 -19.75 12.17 -10.95
C ALA A 47 -20.67 12.15 -12.19
N ALA A 48 -20.72 13.24 -12.97
CA ALA A 48 -21.64 13.36 -14.11
C ALA A 48 -21.22 12.56 -15.37
N ASP A 49 -19.98 12.09 -15.46
CA ASP A 49 -19.42 11.57 -16.71
C ASP A 49 -19.46 10.04 -16.87
N PHE A 50 -19.78 9.26 -15.83
CA PHE A 50 -19.69 7.79 -15.92
C PHE A 50 -21.01 7.06 -16.20
N SER A 51 -22.15 7.73 -16.12
CA SER A 51 -23.47 7.13 -16.39
C SER A 51 -23.89 7.16 -17.87
N ARG A 52 -22.97 7.46 -18.81
CA ARG A 52 -23.27 7.53 -20.26
C ARG A 52 -22.45 6.61 -21.18
N GLN A 53 -21.54 5.79 -20.69
CA GLN A 53 -20.80 4.87 -21.56
C GLN A 53 -20.80 3.42 -21.04
N SER A 54 -21.99 2.83 -21.10
CA SER A 54 -22.10 1.42 -21.46
C SER A 54 -21.95 1.34 -22.98
N GLY A 55 -20.73 1.11 -23.49
CA GLY A 55 -20.53 0.78 -24.90
C GLY A 55 -19.21 1.25 -25.52
N THR A 56 -18.33 0.28 -25.76
CA THR A 56 -17.20 0.26 -26.72
C THR A 56 -15.96 1.15 -26.46
N PRO A 57 -14.75 0.57 -26.47
CA PRO A 57 -13.50 1.28 -26.24
C PRO A 57 -12.99 1.95 -27.54
N GLN A 58 -12.61 3.23 -27.46
CA GLN A 58 -11.78 3.88 -28.47
C GLN A 58 -10.50 4.44 -27.85
N THR A 59 -9.42 3.89 -28.39
CA THR A 59 -7.99 4.11 -28.25
C THR A 59 -7.58 5.56 -28.51
N THR A 60 -6.71 6.11 -27.67
CA THR A 60 -5.62 6.99 -28.12
C THR A 60 -4.36 6.65 -27.34
N ASP A 61 -3.39 6.11 -28.08
CA ASP A 61 -2.10 5.58 -27.66
C ASP A 61 -1.25 6.56 -26.84
N THR A 62 -0.68 6.05 -25.75
CA THR A 62 0.71 6.34 -25.41
C THR A 62 1.36 5.00 -25.07
N VAL A 63 2.18 4.54 -26.01
CA VAL A 63 2.90 3.26 -26.01
C VAL A 63 3.69 3.03 -24.72
N ILE A 64 3.20 2.10 -23.90
CA ILE A 64 4.04 1.32 -23.00
C ILE A 64 3.86 -0.11 -23.46
N ASP A 65 4.86 -0.59 -24.18
CA ASP A 65 4.97 -1.97 -24.62
C ASP A 65 5.02 -2.86 -23.38
N SER A 66 3.92 -3.58 -23.17
CA SER A 66 3.80 -4.63 -22.18
C SER A 66 2.94 -5.67 -22.85
N ASP A 67 3.59 -6.64 -23.46
CA ASP A 67 3.02 -7.92 -23.87
C ASP A 67 2.32 -8.56 -22.67
N ILE A 68 1.10 -8.11 -22.39
CA ILE A 68 0.16 -8.85 -21.56
C ILE A 68 -0.45 -9.85 -22.52
N ALA A 69 0.22 -11.00 -22.61
CA ALA A 69 -0.41 -12.21 -23.06
C ALA A 69 -1.78 -12.30 -22.36
N LYS A 70 -2.84 -12.44 -23.16
CA LYS A 70 -4.15 -12.84 -22.66
C LYS A 70 -4.02 -14.29 -22.19
N ASP A 71 -3.41 -14.48 -21.05
CA ASP A 71 -3.63 -15.70 -20.28
C ASP A 71 -4.99 -15.53 -19.61
N ASP A 72 -5.89 -16.41 -20.00
CA ASP A 72 -7.12 -16.70 -19.28
C ASP A 72 -6.71 -17.11 -17.85
N VAL A 73 -6.57 -16.12 -16.97
CA VAL A 73 -6.27 -16.36 -15.56
C VAL A 73 -7.48 -17.05 -14.93
N ASP A 74 -7.36 -18.36 -14.82
CA ASP A 74 -8.25 -19.20 -14.05
C ASP A 74 -8.17 -18.75 -12.58
N PHE A 75 -9.22 -18.08 -12.10
CA PHE A 75 -9.29 -17.59 -10.71
C PHE A 75 -9.38 -18.73 -9.68
N ASP A 76 -9.43 -19.98 -10.14
CA ASP A 76 -9.50 -21.20 -9.32
C ASP A 76 -8.11 -21.78 -8.98
N GLU A 77 -7.00 -21.22 -9.46
CA GLU A 77 -5.67 -21.60 -8.95
C GLU A 77 -5.35 -20.85 -7.65
N ASP A 78 -5.06 -21.61 -6.60
CA ASP A 78 -4.53 -21.07 -5.36
C ASP A 78 -3.33 -20.16 -5.68
N PRO A 79 -3.34 -18.88 -5.24
CA PRO A 79 -2.25 -17.97 -5.55
C PRO A 79 -0.94 -18.60 -5.07
N PRO A 80 0.14 -18.54 -5.87
CA PRO A 80 1.40 -19.16 -5.53
C PRO A 80 1.82 -18.70 -4.13
N LEU A 81 2.21 -19.66 -3.29
CA LEU A 81 2.63 -19.39 -1.92
C LEU A 81 3.68 -18.28 -1.93
N LEU A 82 3.43 -17.25 -1.12
CA LEU A 82 4.32 -16.10 -1.01
C LEU A 82 5.71 -16.58 -0.59
N ASP A 83 6.70 -16.35 -1.45
CA ASP A 83 8.10 -16.57 -1.09
C ASP A 83 8.51 -15.58 0.00
N LEU A 84 8.76 -16.10 1.20
CA LEU A 84 9.14 -15.31 2.36
C LEU A 84 10.53 -14.68 2.20
N ASP A 85 11.37 -15.22 1.31
CA ASP A 85 12.71 -14.69 1.04
C ASP A 85 12.67 -13.47 0.10
N THR A 86 11.53 -13.19 -0.52
CA THR A 86 11.35 -12.01 -1.38
C THR A 86 10.95 -10.78 -0.55
N PRO A 87 11.74 -9.69 -0.55
CA PRO A 87 11.44 -8.48 0.21
C PRO A 87 10.09 -7.82 -0.13
N LEU A 88 9.46 -7.24 0.87
CA LEU A 88 8.11 -6.67 0.82
C LEU A 88 7.94 -5.60 -0.26
N PHE A 89 8.92 -4.71 -0.41
CA PHE A 89 8.90 -3.60 -1.37
C PHE A 89 9.12 -4.04 -2.84
N THR A 90 9.45 -5.31 -3.06
CA THR A 90 9.53 -5.94 -4.39
C THR A 90 8.18 -6.56 -4.77
N ARG A 91 7.32 -6.82 -3.79
CA ARG A 91 5.97 -7.36 -4.02
C ARG A 91 5.09 -6.24 -4.58
N ALA A 92 4.28 -6.55 -5.59
CA ALA A 92 3.32 -5.62 -6.18
C ALA A 92 2.09 -5.39 -5.27
N MET A 93 2.31 -5.14 -3.98
CA MET A 93 1.26 -4.92 -3.00
C MET A 93 0.87 -3.44 -2.94
N PRO A 94 -0.40 -3.10 -3.20
CA PRO A 94 -0.88 -1.74 -3.05
C PRO A 94 -0.64 -1.18 -1.64
N GLY A 95 -0.22 0.08 -1.55
CA GLY A 95 0.04 0.76 -0.28
C GLY A 95 1.44 0.57 0.29
N ILE A 96 2.27 -0.32 -0.27
CA ILE A 96 3.68 -0.47 0.12
C ILE A 96 4.56 0.43 -0.77
N LEU A 97 5.55 1.10 -0.18
CA LEU A 97 6.53 1.83 -0.97
C LEU A 97 7.40 0.87 -1.79
N THR A 98 7.54 1.14 -3.08
CA THR A 98 8.51 0.43 -3.94
C THR A 98 9.94 0.78 -3.52
N LYS A 99 10.90 -0.12 -3.82
CA LYS A 99 12.32 0.08 -3.53
C LYS A 99 12.84 1.47 -3.92
N THR A 100 12.53 1.92 -5.13
CA THR A 100 12.96 3.23 -5.64
C THR A 100 12.34 4.39 -4.86
N ARG A 101 11.05 4.31 -4.51
CA ARG A 101 10.41 5.37 -3.71
C ARG A 101 10.94 5.38 -2.29
N LEU A 102 11.18 4.21 -1.70
CA LEU A 102 11.75 4.09 -0.37
C LEU A 102 13.10 4.79 -0.28
N LEU A 103 14.05 4.45 -1.17
CA LEU A 103 15.38 5.04 -1.18
C LEU A 103 15.39 6.56 -1.46
N ASN A 104 14.38 7.07 -2.16
CA ASN A 104 14.26 8.49 -2.48
C ASN A 104 13.56 9.30 -1.37
N GLN A 105 12.67 8.69 -0.59
CA GLN A 105 11.80 9.40 0.36
C GLN A 105 12.16 9.16 1.82
N VAL A 106 12.91 8.09 2.12
CA VAL A 106 13.25 7.68 3.47
C VAL A 106 14.76 7.58 3.62
N ASP A 107 15.29 8.30 4.59
CA ASP A 107 16.67 8.14 5.04
C ASP A 107 16.77 6.98 6.02
N LEU A 108 17.14 5.80 5.52
CA LEU A 108 17.25 4.58 6.31
C LEU A 108 18.34 4.68 7.39
N ASP A 109 19.37 5.50 7.19
CA ASP A 109 20.54 5.61 8.07
C ASP A 109 20.15 6.24 9.43
N SER A 110 19.21 7.19 9.38
CA SER A 110 18.71 7.95 10.52
C SER A 110 17.67 7.19 11.38
N ILE A 111 17.17 6.04 10.91
CA ILE A 111 16.14 5.29 11.62
C ILE A 111 16.71 4.78 12.94
N LYS A 112 16.00 5.03 14.04
CA LYS A 112 16.42 4.62 15.37
C LYS A 112 16.17 3.13 15.59
N ILE A 113 17.13 2.48 16.21
CA ILE A 113 17.05 1.12 16.69
C ILE A 113 17.17 1.11 18.22
N SER A 114 16.39 0.27 18.88
CA SER A 114 16.45 0.09 20.34
C SER A 114 16.82 -1.37 20.65
N VAL A 115 17.99 -1.59 21.25
CA VAL A 115 18.46 -2.92 21.68
C VAL A 115 18.71 -2.88 23.18
N ARG A 116 17.99 -3.72 23.95
CA ARG A 116 18.14 -3.80 25.43
C ARG A 116 18.06 -2.44 26.15
N GLY A 117 17.26 -1.51 25.63
CA GLY A 117 17.08 -0.17 26.18
C GLY A 117 18.15 0.85 25.77
N ILE A 118 19.07 0.48 24.88
CA ILE A 118 20.03 1.41 24.25
C ILE A 118 19.47 1.80 22.88
N GLU A 119 19.32 3.09 22.65
CA GLU A 119 18.93 3.64 21.35
C GLU A 119 20.18 4.07 20.56
N ALA A 120 20.21 3.71 19.28
CA ALA A 120 21.22 4.14 18.33
C ALA A 120 20.58 4.36 16.95
N GLU A 121 21.25 5.09 16.07
CA GLU A 121 20.85 5.15 14.65
C GLU A 121 21.28 3.87 13.93
N ALA A 122 20.53 3.49 12.88
CA ALA A 122 20.84 2.32 12.07
C ALA A 122 22.24 2.42 11.45
N SER A 123 22.67 3.62 11.07
CA SER A 123 24.01 3.94 10.59
C SER A 123 25.16 3.49 11.50
N HIS A 124 24.92 3.41 12.81
CA HIS A 124 25.91 3.01 13.81
C HIS A 124 26.10 1.48 13.92
N LEU A 125 25.29 0.68 13.22
CA LEU A 125 25.48 -0.76 13.20
C LEU A 125 26.75 -1.13 12.39
N ALA A 126 27.57 -2.01 12.95
CA ALA A 126 28.86 -2.39 12.38
C ALA A 126 28.74 -2.91 10.93
N SER A 127 27.68 -3.65 10.62
CA SER A 127 27.44 -4.21 9.28
C SER A 127 26.58 -3.32 8.38
N TRP A 128 26.14 -2.13 8.83
CA TRP A 128 25.15 -1.33 8.11
C TRP A 128 25.58 -0.95 6.70
N GLN A 129 26.79 -0.41 6.56
CA GLN A 129 27.29 0.09 5.28
C GLN A 129 27.64 -1.06 4.31
N SER A 130 28.07 -2.22 4.84
CA SER A 130 28.31 -3.42 4.04
C SER A 130 27.06 -4.23 3.73
N SER A 131 25.96 -3.97 4.44
CA SER A 131 24.70 -4.71 4.30
C SER A 131 23.96 -4.31 3.03
N ASP A 132 23.44 -5.32 2.34
CA ASP A 132 22.55 -5.16 1.19
C ASP A 132 21.09 -5.02 1.65
N ILE A 133 20.32 -4.23 0.90
CA ILE A 133 18.88 -4.04 1.08
C ILE A 133 18.07 -5.16 0.43
N ASP A 134 18.61 -5.86 -0.57
CA ASP A 134 17.92 -6.97 -1.25
C ASP A 134 18.06 -8.31 -0.52
N SER A 135 18.91 -8.36 0.51
CA SER A 135 19.13 -9.56 1.32
C SER A 135 18.09 -9.65 2.45
N PRO A 136 17.16 -10.63 2.45
CA PRO A 136 16.04 -10.67 3.41
C PRO A 136 16.49 -10.79 4.87
N ASN A 137 17.65 -11.42 5.12
CA ASN A 137 18.21 -11.60 6.46
C ASN A 137 19.09 -10.43 6.93
N SER A 138 19.27 -9.41 6.09
CA SER A 138 20.03 -8.21 6.42
C SER A 138 19.19 -7.26 7.29
N ILE A 139 19.78 -6.71 8.35
CA ILE A 139 19.11 -5.68 9.17
C ILE A 139 18.66 -4.49 8.31
N LYS A 140 19.43 -4.15 7.27
CA LYS A 140 19.05 -3.09 6.32
C LYS A 140 17.77 -3.44 5.55
N CYS A 141 17.62 -4.69 5.10
CA CYS A 141 16.37 -5.14 4.46
C CYS A 141 15.20 -5.09 5.43
N ILE A 142 15.36 -5.64 6.64
CA ILE A 142 14.31 -5.67 7.67
C ILE A 142 13.81 -4.25 7.99
N ILE A 143 14.73 -3.30 8.22
CA ILE A 143 14.38 -1.91 8.48
C ILE A 143 13.73 -1.26 7.23
N ALA A 144 14.24 -1.54 6.04
CA ALA A 144 13.69 -1.06 4.78
C ALA A 144 12.26 -1.56 4.53
N GLU A 145 11.96 -2.84 4.78
CA GLU A 145 10.62 -3.41 4.65
C GLU A 145 9.64 -2.76 5.62
N LEU A 146 10.07 -2.54 6.87
CA LEU A 146 9.25 -1.91 7.88
C LEU A 146 8.95 -0.45 7.53
N ALA A 147 9.97 0.29 7.07
CA ALA A 147 9.81 1.65 6.55
C ALA A 147 8.91 1.70 5.29
N ALA A 148 8.99 0.69 4.41
CA ALA A 148 8.14 0.60 3.22
C ALA A 148 6.66 0.35 3.57
N ALA A 149 6.40 -0.45 4.60
CA ALA A 149 5.05 -0.77 5.08
C ALA A 149 4.40 0.40 5.83
N VAL A 150 5.18 1.10 6.65
CA VAL A 150 4.70 2.20 7.49
C VAL A 150 4.63 3.53 6.72
N GLY A 151 5.45 3.66 5.68
CA GLY A 151 5.47 4.82 4.80
C GLY A 151 6.39 5.95 5.30
N HIS A 152 6.77 6.83 4.36
CA HIS A 152 7.81 7.85 4.56
C HIS A 152 7.53 8.90 5.64
N VAL A 153 6.26 9.13 6.00
CA VAL A 153 5.91 10.12 7.04
C VAL A 153 6.27 9.58 8.41
N ILE A 154 5.83 8.36 8.71
CA ILE A 154 6.00 7.75 10.03
C ILE A 154 7.38 7.11 10.18
N ALA A 155 8.00 6.65 9.08
CA ALA A 155 9.33 6.04 9.11
C ALA A 155 10.41 6.97 9.72
N LYS A 156 10.25 8.29 9.63
CA LYS A 156 11.19 9.30 10.18
C LYS A 156 11.23 9.31 11.71
N ASP A 157 10.10 9.05 12.36
CA ASP A 157 9.94 9.08 13.82
C ASP A 157 9.90 7.67 14.42
N MET A 158 10.13 6.65 13.60
CA MET A 158 10.04 5.25 13.97
C MET A 158 11.25 4.80 14.78
N VAL A 159 10.99 3.94 15.77
CA VAL A 159 12.03 3.22 16.52
C VAL A 159 11.81 1.72 16.37
N VAL A 160 12.80 1.02 15.80
CA VAL A 160 12.77 -0.43 15.62
C VAL A 160 13.36 -1.10 16.85
N LYS A 161 12.52 -1.77 17.64
CA LYS A 161 12.95 -2.45 18.86
C LYS A 161 13.35 -3.90 18.58
N PHE A 162 14.58 -4.24 18.88
CA PHE A 162 15.06 -5.62 18.94
C PHE A 162 15.07 -6.07 20.41
N GLY A 163 14.29 -7.10 20.71
CA GLY A 163 14.05 -7.64 22.05
C GLY A 163 14.68 -9.00 22.24
#